data_AF-A0A2N9GYM2-F1
#
_entry.id   AF-A0A2N9GYM2-F1
#
_cell.length_a   1.000
_cell.length_b   1.000
_cell.length_c   1.000
_cell.angle_alpha   90.00
_cell.angle_beta   90.00
_cell.angle_gamma   90.00
#
_symmetry.space_group_name_H-M   'P 1'
#
loop_
_entity.id
_entity.type
_entity.pdbx_description
1 polymer ?
#
loop_
_entity_poly.entity_id
_entity_poly.type
_entity_poly.pdbx_seq_one_letter_code
_entity_poly.pdbx_strand_id
1 'polypeptide(L)'
;MAESIARGVVGSGLLPPSRICTSHSNPIRVDAFESFGVTVLPRNDDVVEDSDVVIFSVKPQVVKKVVSQLKPLLSKKKLLVSVAAGTKLKDLELILEEPMQPVSTAFAFQNSVDE
;
A
#
# COMPACT_ATOMS: atom_id res chain seq x y z
N MET A 1 -6.18 3.93 -7.64
CA MET A 1 -7.02 3.09 -6.77
C MET A 1 -6.58 3.24 -5.32
N ALA A 2 -5.28 3.22 -5.00
CA ALA A 2 -4.74 3.87 -3.78
C ALA A 2 -5.33 5.28 -3.52
N GLU A 3 -5.39 6.13 -4.54
CA GLU A 3 -6.02 7.46 -4.45
C GLU A 3 -7.49 7.41 -4.04
N SER A 4 -8.27 6.48 -4.59
CA SER A 4 -9.69 6.31 -4.27
C SER A 4 -9.90 5.86 -2.83
N ILE A 5 -9.05 4.96 -2.31
CA ILE A 5 -9.06 4.61 -0.87
C ILE A 5 -8.77 5.86 -0.06
N ALA A 6 -7.68 6.55 -0.35
CA ALA A 6 -7.23 7.69 0.43
C ALA A 6 -8.32 8.79 0.45
N ARG A 7 -8.91 9.12 -0.71
CA ARG A 7 -10.05 10.04 -0.80
C ARG A 7 -11.28 9.54 -0.05
N GLY A 8 -11.58 8.23 -0.10
CA GLY A 8 -12.72 7.65 0.63
C GLY A 8 -12.54 7.66 2.15
N VAL A 9 -11.33 7.33 2.63
CA VAL A 9 -10.96 7.38 4.05
C VAL A 9 -11.00 8.82 4.56
N VAL A 10 -10.46 9.77 3.80
CA VAL A 10 -10.47 11.19 4.16
C VAL A 10 -11.89 11.75 4.10
N GLY A 11 -12.62 11.48 3.01
CA GLY A 11 -13.98 11.98 2.80
C GLY A 11 -15.02 11.40 3.75
N SER A 12 -14.79 10.20 4.31
CA SER A 12 -15.62 9.63 5.37
C SER A 12 -15.27 10.13 6.78
N GLY A 13 -14.17 10.87 6.93
CA GLY A 13 -13.68 11.33 8.22
C GLY A 13 -13.02 10.25 9.07
N LEU A 14 -12.71 9.08 8.50
CA LEU A 14 -12.12 7.96 9.23
C LEU A 14 -10.68 8.24 9.67
N LEU A 15 -9.89 8.86 8.77
CA LEU A 15 -8.55 9.36 9.09
C LEU A 15 -8.33 10.72 8.44
N PRO A 16 -7.64 11.65 9.11
CA PRO A 16 -7.18 12.88 8.47
C PRO A 16 -6.10 12.54 7.43
N PRO A 17 -5.95 13.35 6.37
CA PRO A 17 -4.99 13.10 5.31
C PRO A 17 -3.53 13.12 5.80
N SER A 18 -3.24 13.83 6.89
CA SER A 18 -1.92 13.82 7.56
C SER A 18 -1.51 12.48 8.17
N ARG A 19 -2.46 11.54 8.31
CA ARG A 19 -2.20 10.16 8.76
C ARG A 19 -2.13 9.16 7.61
N ILE A 20 -2.05 9.63 6.37
CA ILE A 20 -1.94 8.81 5.18
C ILE A 20 -0.66 9.25 4.45
N CYS A 21 0.18 8.28 4.12
CA CYS A 21 1.32 8.48 3.24
C CYS A 21 1.33 7.47 2.10
N THR A 22 1.96 7.83 0.99
CA THR A 22 2.12 6.97 -0.19
C THR A 22 3.43 7.27 -0.90
N SER A 23 3.82 6.43 -1.86
CA SER A 23 5.00 6.63 -2.70
C SER A 23 4.61 6.37 -4.15
N HIS A 24 5.00 7.29 -5.05
CA HIS A 24 4.73 7.15 -6.47
C HIS A 24 5.77 7.87 -7.33
N SER A 25 6.21 7.22 -8.41
CA SER A 25 7.09 7.83 -9.42
C SER A 25 6.38 8.71 -10.46
N ASN A 26 5.06 8.65 -10.58
CA ASN A 26 4.32 9.39 -11.60
C ASN A 26 3.91 10.76 -11.05
N PRO A 27 4.39 11.89 -11.60
CA PRO A 27 4.13 13.23 -11.05
C PRO A 27 2.64 13.59 -11.02
N ILE A 28 1.86 13.17 -12.02
CA ILE A 28 0.40 13.40 -12.05
C ILE A 28 -0.27 12.75 -10.83
N ARG A 29 0.26 11.60 -10.39
CA ARG A 29 -0.24 10.90 -9.22
C ARG A 29 0.22 11.57 -7.93
N VAL A 30 1.46 12.05 -7.87
CA VAL A 30 1.96 12.85 -6.75
C VAL A 30 1.03 14.03 -6.51
N ASP A 31 0.79 14.85 -7.54
CA ASP A 31 -0.10 16.01 -7.48
C ASP A 31 -1.51 15.61 -7.04
N ALA A 32 -2.03 14.49 -7.53
CA ALA A 32 -3.35 14.01 -7.16
C ALA A 32 -3.47 13.71 -5.65
N PHE A 33 -2.46 13.10 -5.02
CA PHE A 33 -2.45 12.83 -3.57
C PHE A 33 -2.25 14.09 -2.75
N GLU A 34 -1.29 14.93 -3.15
CA GLU A 34 -0.99 16.18 -2.46
C GLU A 34 -2.18 17.15 -2.52
N SER A 35 -2.98 17.12 -3.59
CA SER A 35 -4.17 17.98 -3.76
C SER A 35 -5.21 17.86 -2.63
N PHE A 36 -5.18 16.78 -1.85
CA PHE A 36 -6.07 16.58 -0.70
C PHE A 36 -5.30 16.32 0.61
N GLY A 37 -4.03 16.70 0.66
CA GLY A 37 -3.21 16.76 1.87
C GLY A 37 -2.52 15.45 2.28
N VAL A 38 -2.50 14.44 1.40
CA VAL A 38 -1.76 13.18 1.65
C VAL A 38 -0.28 13.41 1.42
N THR A 39 0.55 12.86 2.29
CA THR A 39 2.01 12.95 2.16
C THR A 39 2.51 11.96 1.11
N VAL A 40 3.32 12.44 0.16
CA VAL A 40 3.97 11.58 -0.82
C VAL A 40 5.46 11.50 -0.50
N LEU A 41 5.94 10.29 -0.23
CA LEU A 41 7.32 9.98 0.11
C LEU A 41 8.07 9.46 -1.12
N PRO A 42 9.41 9.65 -1.18
CA PRO A 42 10.20 9.30 -2.34
C PRO A 42 10.42 7.80 -2.49
N ARG A 43 10.36 7.02 -1.40
CA ARG A 43 10.59 5.58 -1.42
C ARG A 43 9.48 4.83 -0.69
N ASN A 44 9.26 3.58 -1.12
CA ASN A 44 8.33 2.67 -0.47
C ASN A 44 8.80 2.30 0.95
N ASP A 45 10.12 2.28 1.17
CA ASP A 45 10.75 1.96 2.45
C ASP A 45 10.27 2.97 3.51
N ASP A 46 10.34 4.26 3.20
CA ASP A 46 9.91 5.36 4.08
C ASP A 46 8.42 5.24 4.45
N VAL A 47 7.57 4.90 3.46
CA VAL A 47 6.14 4.65 3.68
C VAL A 47 5.93 3.50 4.67
N VAL A 48 6.65 2.40 4.50
CA VAL A 48 6.50 1.23 5.38
C VAL A 48 6.98 1.55 6.79
N GLU A 49 8.09 2.27 6.94
CA GLU A 49 8.63 2.64 8.24
C GLU A 49 7.63 3.48 9.06
N ASP A 50 7.03 4.51 8.43
CA ASP A 50 6.10 5.45 9.07
C ASP A 50 4.66 4.94 9.20
N SER A 51 4.35 3.73 8.70
CA SER A 51 2.99 3.19 8.69
C SER A 51 2.74 2.07 9.70
N ASP A 52 1.66 2.15 10.46
CA ASP A 52 1.15 1.02 11.26
C ASP A 52 0.37 0.01 10.39
N VAL A 53 -0.28 0.50 9.33
CA VAL A 53 -1.07 -0.29 8.39
C VAL A 53 -0.53 -0.06 6.98
N VAL A 54 -0.10 -1.13 6.30
CA VAL A 54 0.46 -1.07 4.96
C VAL A 54 -0.49 -1.72 3.97
N ILE A 55 -0.97 -0.95 2.99
CA ILE A 55 -1.86 -1.43 1.94
C ILE A 55 -1.08 -1.62 0.63
N PHE A 56 -0.86 -2.88 0.24
CA PHE A 56 -0.22 -3.26 -1.02
C PHE A 56 -1.15 -3.11 -2.21
N SER A 57 -1.37 -1.86 -2.57
CA SER A 57 -2.06 -1.45 -3.77
C SER A 57 -1.08 -1.48 -4.95
N VAL A 58 -0.68 -2.63 -5.50
CA VAL A 58 0.19 -2.68 -6.69
C VAL A 58 -0.32 -3.71 -7.71
N LYS A 59 0.21 -3.70 -8.94
CA LYS A 59 -0.13 -4.72 -9.94
C LYS A 59 0.18 -6.13 -9.36
N PRO A 60 -0.67 -7.14 -9.58
CA PRO A 60 -0.42 -8.50 -9.08
C PRO A 60 0.93 -9.09 -9.52
N GLN A 61 1.39 -8.71 -10.71
CA GLN A 61 2.68 -9.15 -11.25
C GLN A 61 3.87 -8.63 -10.44
N VAL A 62 3.75 -7.47 -9.79
CA VAL A 62 4.85 -6.81 -9.06
C VAL A 62 4.74 -6.97 -7.54
N VAL A 63 3.59 -7.37 -7.00
CA VAL A 63 3.36 -7.47 -5.55
C VAL A 63 4.40 -8.37 -4.88
N LYS A 64 4.74 -9.51 -5.49
CA LYS A 64 5.74 -10.44 -4.95
C LYS A 64 7.12 -9.77 -4.84
N LYS A 65 7.53 -9.03 -5.87
CA LYS A 65 8.79 -8.30 -5.89
C LYS A 65 8.83 -7.22 -4.81
N VAL A 66 7.77 -6.43 -4.72
CA VAL A 66 7.65 -5.33 -3.74
C VAL A 66 7.68 -5.88 -2.30
N VAL A 67 6.90 -6.92 -2.02
CA VAL A 67 6.87 -7.54 -0.69
C VAL A 67 8.22 -8.16 -0.34
N SER A 68 8.90 -8.83 -1.27
CA SER A 68 10.26 -9.36 -1.03
C SER A 68 11.27 -8.25 -0.73
N GLN A 69 11.19 -7.11 -1.41
CA GLN A 69 12.07 -5.96 -1.17
C GLN A 69 11.81 -5.32 0.20
N LEU A 70 10.54 -5.20 0.59
CA LEU A 70 10.14 -4.56 1.84
C LEU A 70 10.16 -5.51 3.04
N LYS A 71 10.32 -6.83 2.82
CA LYS A 71 10.32 -7.87 3.86
C LYS A 71 11.10 -7.49 5.14
N PRO A 72 12.31 -6.89 5.07
CA PRO A 72 13.06 -6.53 6.28
C PRO A 72 12.36 -5.48 7.17
N LEU A 73 11.49 -4.65 6.57
CA LEU A 73 10.77 -3.55 7.23
C LEU A 73 9.37 -3.97 7.72
N LEU A 74 8.85 -5.09 7.22
CA LEU A 74 7.52 -5.60 7.52
C LEU A 74 7.53 -6.40 8.84
N SER A 75 7.58 -5.67 9.97
CA SER A 75 7.52 -6.27 11.31
C SER A 75 6.13 -6.79 11.69
N LYS A 76 6.03 -7.73 12.64
CA LYS A 76 4.76 -8.30 13.15
C LYS A 76 3.79 -7.29 13.76
N LYS A 77 4.25 -6.07 14.05
CA LYS A 77 3.42 -5.00 14.63
C LYS A 77 2.58 -4.29 13.57
N LYS A 78 2.95 -4.40 12.29
CA LYS A 78 2.28 -3.71 11.19
C LYS A 78 1.18 -4.60 10.61
N LEU A 79 0.00 -4.04 10.38
CA LEU A 79 -1.09 -4.72 9.69
C LEU A 79 -0.85 -4.65 8.18
N LEU A 80 -0.76 -5.81 7.54
CA LEU A 80 -0.56 -5.91 6.10
C LEU A 80 -1.89 -6.19 5.41
N VAL A 81 -2.24 -5.36 4.45
CA VAL A 81 -3.45 -5.51 3.64
C VAL A 81 -3.02 -5.63 2.18
N SER A 82 -3.41 -6.71 1.51
CA SER A 82 -3.19 -6.86 0.08
C SER A 82 -4.50 -6.85 -0.68
N VAL A 83 -4.43 -6.19 -1.82
CA VAL A 83 -5.54 -5.80 -2.67
C VAL A 83 -5.25 -6.18 -4.13
N ALA A 84 -4.19 -6.97 -4.34
CA ALA A 84 -3.77 -7.49 -5.62
C ALA A 84 -4.58 -8.76 -6.02
N ALA A 85 -5.47 -8.64 -6.99
CA ALA A 85 -6.23 -9.73 -7.61
C ALA A 85 -5.31 -10.87 -8.04
N GLY A 86 -5.81 -12.09 -7.88
CA GLY A 86 -5.12 -13.29 -8.32
C GLY A 86 -3.86 -13.62 -7.50
N THR A 87 -3.50 -12.81 -6.49
CA THR A 87 -2.45 -13.16 -5.54
C THR A 87 -3.08 -13.86 -4.35
N LYS A 88 -2.72 -15.12 -4.11
CA LYS A 88 -3.25 -15.84 -2.95
C LYS A 88 -2.60 -15.31 -1.69
N LEU A 89 -3.34 -15.29 -0.59
CA LEU A 89 -2.79 -14.95 0.73
C LEU A 89 -1.54 -15.80 1.03
N LYS A 90 -1.63 -17.11 0.75
CA LYS A 90 -0.51 -18.07 0.89
C LYS A 90 0.76 -17.67 0.14
N ASP A 91 0.63 -17.01 -1.01
CA ASP A 91 1.79 -16.58 -1.79
C ASP A 91 2.56 -15.46 -1.09
N LEU A 92 1.84 -14.59 -0.36
CA LEU A 92 2.41 -13.49 0.41
C LEU A 92 3.01 -14.01 1.72
N GLU A 93 2.28 -14.89 2.41
CA GLU A 93 2.76 -15.54 3.65
C GLU A 93 4.05 -16.32 3.42
N LEU A 94 4.17 -17.00 2.27
CA LEU A 94 5.38 -17.75 1.92
C LEU A 94 6.60 -16.82 1.73
N ILE A 95 6.40 -15.62 1.21
CA ILE A 95 7.47 -14.63 1.05
C ILE A 95 7.86 -14.03 2.41
N LEU A 96 6.86 -13.73 3.24
CA LEU A 96 7.04 -13.14 4.56
C LEU A 96 7.55 -14.15 5.60
N GLU A 97 7.47 -15.45 5.30
CA GLU A 97 7.75 -16.56 6.23
C GLU A 97 6.90 -16.50 7.51
N GLU A 98 5.77 -15.81 7.45
CA GLU A 98 4.93 -15.49 8.61
C GLU A 98 3.45 -15.47 8.20
N PRO A 99 2.53 -15.89 9.09
CA PRO A 99 1.10 -15.82 8.82
C PRO A 99 0.64 -14.36 8.79
N MET A 100 -0.07 -13.99 7.72
CA MET A 100 -0.62 -12.65 7.57
C MET A 100 -2.04 -12.68 8.16
N GLN A 101 -2.41 -11.70 9.01
CA GLN A 101 -3.75 -11.67 9.56
C GLN A 101 -4.77 -11.63 8.40
N PRO A 102 -5.66 -12.63 8.27
CA PRO A 102 -6.56 -12.68 7.14
C PRO A 102 -7.65 -11.63 7.33
N VAL A 103 -7.50 -10.49 6.66
CA VAL A 103 -8.61 -9.55 6.45
C VAL A 103 -9.33 -9.99 5.19
N SER A 104 -10.37 -10.79 5.36
CA SER A 104 -11.27 -11.16 4.28
C SER A 104 -12.14 -9.95 3.91
N THR A 105 -11.77 -9.31 2.80
CA THR A 105 -12.47 -8.23 2.08
C THR A 105 -12.12 -6.81 2.48
N ALA A 106 -11.17 -6.23 1.76
CA ALA A 106 -11.11 -4.81 1.42
C ALA A 106 -10.39 -4.69 0.07
N PHE A 107 -10.93 -3.89 -0.85
CA PHE A 107 -10.49 -3.73 -2.25
C PHE A 107 -9.58 -2.53 -2.42
N ALA A 108 -8.49 -2.60 -3.24
CA ALA A 108 -7.89 -1.49 -4.06
C ALA A 108 -6.36 -1.55 -4.45
N PHE A 109 -6.04 -1.79 -5.72
CA PHE A 109 -4.74 -1.81 -6.48
C PHE A 109 -4.01 -0.47 -6.78
N GLN A 110 -2.87 -0.53 -7.50
CA GLN A 110 -2.22 0.57 -8.27
C GLN A 110 -1.71 0.07 -9.63
N ASN A 111 -1.90 0.88 -10.67
CA ASN A 111 -1.15 0.95 -11.92
C ASN A 111 -0.31 2.24 -11.81
N SER A 112 1.01 2.27 -12.04
CA SER A 112 1.68 2.06 -13.33
C SER A 112 3.13 1.57 -13.15
N VAL A 113 3.54 0.60 -13.97
CA VAL A 113 4.92 0.55 -14.49
C VAL A 113 4.72 0.92 -15.95
N ASP A 114 5.37 1.99 -16.36
CA ASP A 114 5.49 2.42 -17.76
C ASP A 114 6.07 1.25 -18.57
N GLU A 115 5.35 0.91 -19.63
CA GLU A 115 5.95 0.49 -20.89
C GLU A 115 5.82 1.68 -21.84
#